data_AF-A0A7X0VRN5-F1
#
_entry.id   AF-A0A7X0VRN5-F1
#
_cell.length_a   1.000
_cell.length_b   1.000
_cell.length_c   1.000
_cell.angle_alpha   90.00
_cell.angle_beta   90.00
_cell.angle_gamma   90.00
#
_symmetry.space_group_name_H-M   'P 1'
#
loop_
_entity.id
_entity.type
_entity.pdbx_description
1 polymer ?
#
loop_
_entity_poly.entity_id
_entity_poly.type
_entity_poly.pdbx_seq_one_letter_code
_entity_poly.pdbx_strand_id
1 'polypeptide(L)'
;MSIAVKEIIINKFNGYGNDIDIPLMNGGKTFKAMAIENGIVVSNLDKQPLLQWDVFYGTIELLSGKIDKKASKGDAMGCRLGDDGLLFDSVEGYIAEKVYGKAIGDSVFRRITPIAAVLSYCNIVINGRGFLELVE
;
A
#
# COMPACT_ATOMS: atom_id res chain seq x y z
N MET A 1 -4.82 -13.36 -9.84
CA MET A 1 -4.82 -12.68 -8.53
C MET A 1 -4.70 -11.15 -8.69
N SER A 2 -3.75 -10.64 -9.47
CA SER A 2 -3.59 -9.19 -9.74
C SER A 2 -4.84 -8.52 -10.35
N ILE A 3 -5.44 -9.12 -11.39
CA ILE A 3 -6.66 -8.58 -12.02
C ILE A 3 -7.80 -8.41 -11.01
N ALA A 4 -8.02 -9.42 -10.16
CA ALA A 4 -9.07 -9.40 -9.15
C ALA A 4 -8.89 -8.26 -8.12
N VAL A 5 -7.65 -7.97 -7.69
CA VAL A 5 -7.37 -6.87 -6.74
C VAL A 5 -7.76 -5.52 -7.34
N LYS A 6 -7.35 -5.26 -8.58
CA LYS A 6 -7.67 -4.02 -9.28
C LYS A 6 -9.18 -3.87 -9.48
N GLU A 7 -9.88 -4.93 -9.89
CA GLU A 7 -11.33 -4.92 -10.06
C GLU A 7 -12.08 -4.65 -8.76
N ILE A 8 -11.67 -5.29 -7.65
CA ILE A 8 -12.27 -5.04 -6.32
C ILE A 8 -12.13 -3.57 -5.94
N ILE A 9 -10.93 -2.99 -6.09
CA ILE A 9 -10.67 -1.59 -5.77
C ILE A 9 -11.51 -0.66 -6.66
N ILE A 10 -11.49 -0.86 -7.99
CA ILE A 10 -12.25 -0.02 -8.93
C ILE A 10 -13.75 -0.08 -8.63
N ASN A 11 -14.28 -1.28 -8.38
CA ASN A 11 -15.70 -1.45 -8.03
C ASN A 11 -16.03 -0.74 -6.71
N LYS A 12 -15.15 -0.83 -5.70
CA LYS A 12 -15.32 -0.12 -4.43
C LYS A 12 -15.29 1.40 -4.60
N PHE A 13 -14.56 1.90 -5.60
CA PHE A 13 -14.46 3.32 -5.95
C PHE A 13 -15.57 3.76 -6.93
N ASN A 14 -16.48 2.86 -7.31
CA ASN A 14 -17.54 3.09 -8.32
C ASN A 14 -17.01 3.46 -9.72
N GLY A 15 -15.83 2.95 -10.10
CA GLY A 15 -15.19 3.23 -11.38
C GLY A 15 -14.03 4.23 -11.29
N TYR A 16 -13.52 4.63 -12.47
CA TYR A 16 -12.45 5.62 -12.59
C TYR A 16 -12.97 7.05 -12.48
N GLY A 17 -12.11 7.97 -12.03
CA GLY A 17 -12.41 9.41 -12.01
C GLY A 17 -13.26 9.88 -10.83
N ASN A 18 -13.76 8.96 -10.00
CA ASN A 18 -14.49 9.31 -8.79
C ASN A 18 -13.54 9.57 -7.62
N ASP A 19 -13.69 10.72 -6.99
CA ASP A 19 -13.04 11.03 -5.72
C ASP A 19 -13.83 10.38 -4.57
N ILE A 20 -13.14 9.59 -3.76
CA ILE A 20 -13.67 9.04 -2.51
C ILE A 20 -12.83 9.51 -1.32
N ASP A 21 -13.48 9.66 -0.17
CA ASP A 21 -12.79 9.95 1.09
C ASP A 21 -12.45 8.63 1.81
N ILE A 22 -11.15 8.36 1.97
CA ILE A 22 -10.65 7.16 2.65
C ILE A 22 -10.22 7.53 4.08
N PRO A 23 -10.75 6.84 5.11
CA PRO A 23 -10.35 7.08 6.49
C PRO A 23 -8.92 6.57 6.75
N LEU A 24 -8.15 7.35 7.51
CA LEU A 24 -6.91 6.87 8.13
C LEU A 24 -7.24 5.95 9.31
N MET A 25 -6.29 5.08 9.68
CA MET A 25 -6.46 4.02 10.69
C MET A 25 -7.10 4.46 12.02
N ASN A 26 -6.87 5.70 12.47
CA ASN A 26 -7.44 6.21 13.73
C ASN A 26 -8.83 6.87 13.57
N GLY A 27 -9.45 6.81 12.38
CA GLY A 27 -10.80 7.29 12.10
C GLY A 27 -11.00 8.82 12.08
N GLY A 28 -10.12 9.60 12.74
CA GLY A 28 -10.30 11.05 12.89
C GLY A 28 -9.91 11.91 11.69
N LYS A 29 -9.34 11.32 10.63
CA LYS A 29 -8.90 12.04 9.42
C LYS A 29 -9.12 11.18 8.19
N THR A 30 -9.39 11.83 7.06
CA THR A 30 -9.53 11.19 5.74
C THR A 30 -8.52 11.79 4.76
N PHE A 31 -8.35 11.12 3.62
CA PHE A 31 -7.71 11.68 2.44
C PHE A 31 -8.52 11.29 1.20
N LYS A 32 -8.48 12.13 0.17
CA LYS A 32 -9.07 11.83 -1.14
C LYS A 32 -8.24 10.81 -1.90
N ALA A 33 -8.91 9.86 -2.52
CA ALA A 33 -8.34 8.90 -3.44
C ALA A 33 -9.20 8.78 -4.71
N MET A 34 -8.55 8.69 -5.86
CA MET A 34 -9.21 8.53 -7.16
C MET A 34 -8.53 7.40 -7.93
N ALA A 35 -9.31 6.41 -8.37
CA ALA A 35 -8.82 5.41 -9.28
C ALA A 35 -8.66 6.02 -10.68
N ILE A 36 -7.51 5.76 -11.30
CA ILE A 36 -7.19 6.09 -12.70
C ILE A 36 -6.64 4.85 -13.40
N GLU A 37 -6.45 4.93 -14.73
CA GLU A 37 -6.00 3.78 -15.53
C GLU A 37 -4.72 3.12 -14.99
N ASN A 38 -3.75 3.94 -14.56
CA ASN A 38 -2.42 3.49 -14.13
C ASN A 38 -2.26 3.28 -12.62
N GLY A 39 -3.29 3.53 -11.81
CA GLY A 39 -3.21 3.36 -10.37
C GLY A 39 -4.24 4.16 -9.60
N ILE A 40 -3.85 4.63 -8.42
CA ILE A 40 -4.69 5.47 -7.56
C ILE A 40 -3.93 6.75 -7.25
N VAL A 41 -4.57 7.89 -7.49
CA VAL A 41 -4.06 9.21 -7.09
C VAL A 41 -4.59 9.51 -5.69
N VAL A 42 -3.70 9.88 -4.76
CA VAL A 42 -4.08 10.19 -3.37
C VAL A 42 -3.61 11.58 -2.97
N SER A 43 -4.45 12.30 -2.22
CA SER A 43 -4.18 13.67 -1.79
C SER A 43 -3.19 13.79 -0.62
N ASN A 44 -2.84 12.70 0.06
CA ASN A 44 -1.93 12.70 1.20
C ASN A 44 -0.47 12.33 0.84
N LEU A 45 -0.14 12.31 -0.45
CA LEU A 45 1.23 12.05 -0.96
C LEU A 45 1.79 13.22 -1.78
N ASP A 46 1.50 14.47 -1.38
CA ASP A 46 2.09 15.72 -1.89
C ASP A 46 2.66 15.64 -3.33
N LYS A 47 3.99 15.57 -3.49
CA LYS A 47 4.69 15.59 -4.80
C LYS A 47 4.62 14.29 -5.59
N GLN A 48 4.20 13.18 -4.99
CA GLN A 48 4.16 11.86 -5.63
C GLN A 48 2.81 11.17 -5.36
N PRO A 49 1.70 11.76 -5.82
CA PRO A 49 0.36 11.32 -5.44
C PRO A 49 -0.05 9.99 -6.07
N LEU A 50 0.66 9.52 -7.10
CA LEU A 50 0.32 8.29 -7.81
C LEU A 50 0.88 7.05 -7.11
N LEU A 51 -0.03 6.19 -6.69
CA LEU A 51 0.23 4.79 -6.34
C LEU A 51 -0.07 3.91 -7.55
N GLN A 52 0.96 3.45 -8.25
CA GLN A 52 0.80 2.54 -9.39
C GLN A 52 0.16 1.22 -8.97
N TRP A 53 -0.58 0.56 -9.87
CA TRP A 53 -1.22 -0.72 -9.55
C TRP A 53 -0.26 -1.77 -8.96
N ASP A 54 0.99 -1.77 -9.42
CA ASP A 54 2.03 -2.69 -8.98
C ASP A 54 2.33 -2.61 -7.48
N VAL A 55 2.10 -1.46 -6.82
CA VAL A 55 2.27 -1.37 -5.36
C VAL A 55 1.24 -2.22 -4.63
N PHE A 56 0.01 -2.28 -5.15
CA PHE A 56 -1.05 -3.09 -4.56
C PHE A 56 -0.81 -4.56 -4.88
N TYR A 57 -0.43 -4.89 -6.11
CA TYR A 57 -0.11 -6.27 -6.49
C TYR A 57 1.06 -6.83 -5.68
N GLY A 58 2.16 -6.07 -5.55
CA GLY A 58 3.30 -6.47 -4.74
C GLY A 58 2.96 -6.63 -3.26
N THR A 59 2.06 -5.80 -2.72
CA THR A 59 1.56 -5.98 -1.35
C THR A 59 0.85 -7.33 -1.19
N ILE A 60 -0.07 -7.64 -2.11
CA ILE A 60 -0.85 -8.89 -2.03
C ILE A 60 0.02 -10.12 -2.32
N GLU A 61 1.00 -10.00 -3.23
CA GLU A 61 2.00 -11.04 -3.48
C GLU A 61 2.80 -11.35 -2.22
N LEU A 62 3.36 -10.33 -1.56
CA LEU A 62 4.09 -10.50 -0.30
C LEU A 62 3.24 -11.19 0.76
N LEU A 63 2.02 -10.68 1.02
CA LEU A 63 1.15 -11.25 2.04
C LEU A 63 0.74 -12.67 1.70
N SER A 64 0.36 -12.95 0.45
CA SER A 64 -0.03 -14.30 0.02
C SER A 64 1.10 -15.32 0.09
N GLY A 65 2.35 -14.87 0.02
CA GLY A 65 3.54 -15.71 0.18
C GLY A 65 3.91 -16.01 1.64
N LYS A 66 3.28 -15.36 2.62
CA LYS A 66 3.53 -15.57 4.06
C LYS A 66 2.58 -16.62 4.61
N ILE A 67 3.07 -17.48 5.51
CA ILE A 67 2.28 -18.57 6.13
C ILE A 67 1.06 -18.03 6.89
N ASP A 68 1.25 -16.94 7.64
CA ASP A 68 0.21 -16.25 8.42
C ASP A 68 -0.45 -15.12 7.63
N LYS A 69 -0.15 -15.00 6.33
CA LYS A 69 -0.63 -13.96 5.42
C LYS A 69 -0.41 -12.53 5.91
N LYS A 70 0.63 -12.34 6.72
CA LYS A 70 0.88 -11.11 7.48
C LYS A 70 2.30 -10.60 7.24
N ALA A 71 2.45 -9.29 7.22
CA ALA A 71 3.76 -8.64 7.14
C ALA A 71 3.78 -7.33 7.93
N SER A 72 4.96 -6.96 8.42
CA SER A 72 5.16 -5.64 8.99
C SER A 72 5.00 -4.56 7.91
N LYS A 73 4.56 -3.37 8.31
CA LYS A 73 4.40 -2.23 7.40
C LYS A 73 5.74 -1.71 6.87
N GLY A 74 6.77 -1.76 7.70
CA GLY A 74 8.03 -1.03 7.50
C GLY A 74 7.89 0.44 7.87
N ASP A 75 9.03 1.09 8.13
CA ASP A 75 9.11 2.52 8.40
C ASP A 75 10.27 3.17 7.64
N ALA A 76 9.97 3.73 6.48
CA ALA A 76 10.94 4.53 5.73
C ALA A 76 11.29 5.88 6.38
N MET A 77 10.66 6.28 7.50
CA MET A 77 11.10 7.47 8.22
C MET A 77 12.34 7.17 9.07
N GLY A 78 13.51 7.54 8.54
CA GLY A 78 14.78 7.43 9.26
C GLY A 78 15.51 6.09 9.10
N CYS A 79 14.90 5.14 8.36
CA CYS A 79 15.55 3.91 7.94
C CYS A 79 15.84 3.94 6.44
N ARG A 80 16.91 3.26 6.03
CA ARG A 80 17.22 2.89 4.65
C ARG A 80 16.76 1.45 4.41
N LEU A 81 16.58 1.09 3.14
CA LEU A 81 16.17 -0.27 2.79
C LEU A 81 17.20 -1.29 3.29
N GLY A 82 16.75 -2.28 4.06
CA GLY A 82 17.60 -3.29 4.69
C GLY A 82 17.94 -3.02 6.16
N ASP A 83 17.65 -1.83 6.70
CA ASP A 83 17.70 -1.59 8.14
C ASP A 83 16.59 -2.36 8.87
N ASP A 84 16.75 -2.61 10.18
CA ASP A 84 15.77 -3.36 10.99
C ASP A 84 14.34 -2.80 10.90
N GLY A 85 14.19 -1.47 10.72
CA GLY A 85 12.90 -0.81 10.55
C GLY A 85 12.32 -0.89 9.14
N LEU A 86 13.09 -1.31 8.13
CA LEU A 86 12.70 -1.35 6.72
C LEU A 86 13.31 -2.55 6.00
N LEU A 87 13.03 -3.75 6.52
CA LEU A 87 13.45 -5.02 5.91
C LEU A 87 12.71 -5.29 4.59
N PHE A 88 13.34 -6.06 3.70
CA PHE A 88 12.80 -6.48 2.41
C PHE A 88 11.50 -7.30 2.49
N ASP A 89 11.23 -7.88 3.65
CA ASP A 89 10.03 -8.69 3.89
C ASP A 89 8.92 -7.91 4.62
N SER A 90 9.14 -6.61 4.88
CA SER A 90 8.09 -5.65 5.21
C SER A 90 7.39 -5.17 3.94
N VAL A 91 6.16 -4.68 4.05
CA VAL A 91 5.38 -4.18 2.90
C VAL A 91 6.11 -3.05 2.18
N GLU A 92 6.56 -2.03 2.91
CA GLU A 92 7.24 -0.88 2.30
C GLU A 92 8.61 -1.26 1.73
N GLY A 93 9.36 -2.15 2.39
CA GLY A 93 10.65 -2.63 1.88
C GLY A 93 10.51 -3.50 0.63
N TYR A 94 9.55 -4.42 0.62
CA TYR A 94 9.26 -5.27 -0.53
C TYR A 94 8.85 -4.45 -1.76
N ILE A 95 7.95 -3.48 -1.59
CA ILE A 95 7.52 -2.59 -2.68
C ILE A 95 8.69 -1.71 -3.16
N ALA A 96 9.52 -1.21 -2.24
CA ALA A 96 10.70 -0.43 -2.60
C ALA A 96 11.65 -1.22 -3.51
N GLU A 97 11.92 -2.49 -3.18
CA GLU A 97 12.75 -3.35 -4.00
C GLU A 97 12.04 -3.72 -5.32
N LYS A 98 10.87 -4.36 -5.24
CA LYS A 98 10.22 -5.00 -6.40
C LYS A 98 9.63 -4.03 -7.40
N VAL A 99 9.02 -2.95 -6.92
CA VAL A 99 8.28 -2.00 -7.77
C VAL A 99 9.17 -0.81 -8.15
N TYR A 100 9.99 -0.34 -7.21
CA TYR A 100 10.80 0.86 -7.41
C TYR A 100 12.30 0.58 -7.63
N GLY A 101 12.72 -0.69 -7.67
CA GLY A 101 14.09 -1.07 -7.99
C GLY A 101 15.14 -0.59 -6.98
N LYS A 102 14.75 -0.37 -5.73
CA LYS A 102 15.65 0.11 -4.67
C LYS A 102 16.59 -0.98 -4.19
N ALA A 103 17.82 -0.60 -3.89
CA ALA A 103 18.86 -1.47 -3.36
C ALA A 103 19.06 -1.27 -1.84
N ILE A 104 19.81 -2.18 -1.22
CA ILE A 104 20.23 -2.05 0.19
C ILE A 104 20.88 -0.69 0.41
N GLY A 105 20.49 0.00 1.49
CA GLY A 105 21.02 1.30 1.86
C GLY A 105 20.38 2.49 1.13
N ASP A 106 19.47 2.26 0.18
CA ASP A 106 18.75 3.35 -0.47
C ASP A 106 17.70 3.99 0.44
N SER A 107 17.49 5.29 0.24
CA SER A 107 16.33 5.98 0.80
C SER A 107 15.05 5.59 0.05
N VAL A 108 13.98 5.37 0.81
CA VAL A 108 12.66 5.00 0.32
C VAL A 108 11.69 6.14 0.60
N PHE A 109 10.90 6.52 -0.39
CA PHE A 109 9.81 7.47 -0.18
C PHE A 109 8.61 6.76 0.44
N ARG A 110 8.17 7.24 1.59
CA ARG A 110 7.13 6.59 2.40
C ARG A 110 5.77 6.61 1.68
N ARG A 111 5.18 5.44 1.47
CA ARG A 111 3.86 5.26 0.83
C ARG A 111 2.93 4.32 1.59
N ILE A 112 3.41 3.72 2.69
CA ILE A 112 2.67 2.67 3.39
C ILE A 112 1.31 3.11 3.92
N THR A 113 1.15 4.36 4.36
CA THR A 113 -0.11 4.87 4.94
C THR A 113 -1.28 4.80 3.95
N PRO A 114 -1.22 5.45 2.77
CA PRO A 114 -2.31 5.35 1.80
C PRO A 114 -2.47 3.96 1.18
N ILE A 115 -1.39 3.19 0.98
CA ILE A 115 -1.49 1.80 0.49
C ILE A 115 -2.33 0.96 1.46
N ALA A 116 -1.97 0.98 2.75
CA ALA A 116 -2.67 0.27 3.81
C ALA A 116 -4.15 0.69 3.93
N ALA A 117 -4.41 2.01 3.86
CA ALA A 117 -5.76 2.54 4.00
C ALA A 117 -6.66 2.19 2.81
N VAL A 118 -6.17 2.26 1.58
CA VAL A 118 -6.91 1.84 0.38
C VAL A 118 -7.30 0.37 0.44
N LEU A 119 -6.33 -0.51 0.69
CA LEU A 119 -6.58 -1.95 0.71
C LEU A 119 -7.59 -2.32 1.82
N SER A 120 -7.48 -1.68 2.97
CA SER A 120 -8.40 -1.91 4.09
C SER A 120 -9.80 -1.35 3.83
N TYR A 121 -9.91 -0.17 3.20
CA TYR A 121 -11.20 0.37 2.77
C TYR A 121 -11.92 -0.58 1.80
N CYS A 122 -11.17 -1.30 0.97
CA CYS A 122 -11.68 -2.31 0.05
C CYS A 122 -11.91 -3.68 0.68
N ASN A 123 -11.73 -3.83 1.99
CA ASN A 123 -11.82 -5.10 2.73
C ASN A 123 -10.85 -6.19 2.22
N ILE A 124 -9.71 -5.81 1.65
CA ILE A 124 -8.70 -6.75 1.15
C ILE A 124 -7.72 -7.13 2.26
N VAL A 125 -7.41 -6.19 3.16
CA VAL A 125 -6.48 -6.42 4.28
C VAL A 125 -7.03 -5.87 5.59
N ILE A 126 -6.62 -6.47 6.70
CA ILE A 126 -6.72 -5.88 8.02
C ILE A 126 -5.54 -4.91 8.20
N ASN A 127 -5.85 -3.63 8.43
CA ASN A 127 -4.87 -2.57 8.66
C ASN A 127 -4.55 -2.44 10.16
N GLY A 128 -3.68 -3.32 10.66
CA GLY A 128 -3.27 -3.35 12.06
C GLY A 128 -2.22 -2.30 12.43
N ARG A 129 -1.99 -2.11 13.74
CA ARG A 129 -0.86 -1.28 14.21
C ARG A 129 0.46 -1.99 13.87
N GLY A 130 1.22 -1.42 12.94
CA GLY A 130 2.53 -1.93 12.51
C GLY A 130 2.50 -3.08 11.48
N PHE A 131 1.34 -3.60 11.10
CA PHE A 131 1.24 -4.73 10.16
C PHE A 131 0.06 -4.61 9.18
N LEU A 132 0.12 -5.38 8.11
CA LEU A 132 -1.02 -5.74 7.26
C LEU A 132 -1.22 -7.25 7.26
N GLU A 133 -2.46 -7.68 7.10
CA GLU A 133 -2.85 -9.10 7.06
C GLU A 133 -3.93 -9.28 6.01
N LEU A 134 -3.76 -10.24 5.10
CA LEU A 134 -4.72 -10.50 4.02
C LEU A 134 -6.03 -11.07 4.60
N VAL A 135 -7.17 -10.54 4.17
CA VAL A 135 -8.50 -11.07 4.53
C VAL A 135 -8.80 -12.31 3.67
N GLU A 136 -9.34 -13.36 4.29
CA GLU A 136 -9.85 -14.57 3.61
C GLU A 136 -11.30 -14.43 3.15
#